data_AF-A0A973HZ84-F1
#
_entry.id   AF-A0A973HZ84-F1
#
_cell.length_a   1.000
_cell.length_b   1.000
_cell.length_c   1.000
_cell.angle_alpha   90.00
_cell.angle_beta   90.00
_cell.angle_gamma   90.00
#
_symmetry.space_group_name_H-M   'P 1'
#
loop_
_entity.id
_entity.type
_entity.pdbx_description
1 polymer ?
#
loop_
_entity_poly.entity_id
_entity_poly.type
_entity_poly.pdbx_seq_one_letter_code
_entity_poly.pdbx_strand_id
1 'polypeptide(L)'
;MKKIREKVYNFKTKNKEGFVQSEIDTLLKDYPNINIDKFNSALRGITCMMINDEIVIYHCDIDKALCCGIENRNLSSWEWD
;
A
#
# COMPACT_ATOMS: atom_id res chain seq x y z
N MET A 1 -13.52 0.24 7.45
CA MET A 1 -12.50 -0.20 6.47
C MET A 1 -11.99 -1.64 6.66
N LYS A 2 -12.75 -2.56 7.29
CA LYS A 2 -12.32 -3.98 7.44
C LYS A 2 -12.00 -4.67 6.10
N LYS A 3 -12.74 -4.32 5.04
CA LYS A 3 -12.57 -4.87 3.70
C LYS A 3 -11.22 -4.57 3.03
N ILE A 4 -10.62 -3.39 3.26
CA ILE A 4 -9.32 -3.03 2.66
C ILE A 4 -8.22 -3.83 3.33
N ARG A 5 -8.18 -3.80 4.67
CA ARG A 5 -7.23 -4.57 5.46
C ARG A 5 -7.32 -6.07 5.16
N GLU A 6 -8.51 -6.63 5.09
CA GLU A 6 -8.70 -8.04 4.69
C GLU A 6 -8.18 -8.31 3.28
N LYS A 7 -8.39 -7.40 2.32
CA LYS A 7 -7.89 -7.56 0.95
C LYS A 7 -6.36 -7.52 0.90
N VAL A 8 -5.74 -6.59 1.63
CA VAL A 8 -4.28 -6.42 1.68
C VAL A 8 -3.60 -7.61 2.37
N TYR A 9 -4.05 -7.98 3.57
CA TYR A 9 -3.40 -9.04 4.36
C TYR A 9 -3.66 -10.46 3.86
N ASN A 10 -4.69 -10.66 3.02
CA ASN A 10 -4.92 -11.94 2.34
C ASN A 10 -4.42 -11.94 0.89
N PHE A 11 -3.81 -10.83 0.42
CA PHE A 11 -3.20 -10.80 -0.90
C PHE A 11 -1.99 -11.74 -0.91
N LYS A 12 -1.88 -12.57 -1.95
CA LYS A 12 -0.74 -13.48 -2.08
C LYS A 12 0.48 -12.70 -2.57
N THR A 13 1.39 -12.40 -1.66
CA THR A 13 2.68 -11.77 -1.96
C THR A 13 3.79 -12.82 -2.15
N LYS A 14 4.82 -12.44 -2.89
CA LYS A 14 6.06 -13.19 -3.07
C LYS A 14 6.83 -13.28 -1.75
N ASN A 15 6.86 -12.17 -1.01
CA ASN A 15 7.55 -12.04 0.28
C ASN A 15 6.50 -11.88 1.39
N LYS A 16 6.62 -12.65 2.49
CA LYS A 16 5.63 -12.59 3.59
C LYS A 16 5.59 -11.22 4.27
N GLU A 17 6.66 -10.44 4.14
CA GLU A 17 6.83 -9.12 4.72
C GLU A 17 5.92 -8.07 4.06
N GLY A 18 5.69 -8.18 2.74
CA GLY A 18 5.02 -7.13 2.01
C GLY A 18 4.97 -7.32 0.50
N PHE A 19 4.68 -6.21 -0.18
CA PHE A 19 4.42 -6.16 -1.61
C PHE A 19 5.64 -5.68 -2.38
N VAL A 20 5.89 -6.30 -3.52
CA VAL A 20 6.75 -5.72 -4.57
C VAL A 20 5.91 -4.90 -5.55
N GLN A 21 6.55 -4.04 -6.35
CA GLN A 21 5.84 -3.12 -7.26
C GLN A 21 4.81 -3.80 -8.17
N SER A 22 5.15 -4.94 -8.77
CA SER A 22 4.24 -5.66 -9.68
C SER A 22 2.98 -6.20 -8.99
N GLU A 23 3.06 -6.47 -7.69
CA GLU A 23 1.92 -6.90 -6.87
C GLU A 23 1.04 -5.72 -6.49
N ILE A 24 1.64 -4.57 -6.20
CA ILE A 24 0.92 -3.30 -5.99
C ILE A 24 0.15 -2.96 -7.26
N ASP A 25 0.78 -3.03 -8.44
CA ASP A 25 0.15 -2.76 -9.73
C ASP A 25 -1.03 -3.72 -9.98
N THR A 26 -0.92 -4.97 -9.53
CA THR A 26 -2.00 -5.96 -9.63
C THR A 26 -3.13 -5.66 -8.66
N LEU A 27 -2.81 -5.31 -7.41
CA LEU A 27 -3.78 -4.94 -6.39
C LEU A 27 -4.59 -3.70 -6.80
N LEU A 28 -3.94 -2.70 -7.40
CA LEU A 28 -4.59 -1.45 -7.82
C LEU A 28 -5.62 -1.63 -8.95
N LYS A 29 -5.57 -2.74 -9.71
CA LYS A 29 -6.60 -3.06 -10.72
C LYS A 29 -7.99 -3.25 -10.11
N ASP A 30 -8.07 -3.63 -8.83
CA ASP A 30 -9.35 -3.77 -8.11
C ASP A 30 -9.94 -2.42 -7.68
N TYR A 31 -9.19 -1.31 -7.86
CA TYR A 31 -9.56 0.04 -7.43
C TYR A 31 -9.46 1.04 -8.61
N PRO A 32 -10.25 0.90 -9.68
CA PRO A 32 -10.11 1.71 -10.90
C PRO A 32 -10.33 3.21 -10.71
N ASN A 33 -11.02 3.62 -9.64
CA ASN A 33 -11.31 5.02 -9.32
C ASN A 33 -10.42 5.57 -8.20
N ILE A 34 -9.35 4.85 -7.81
CA ILE A 34 -8.46 5.31 -6.75
C ILE A 34 -7.74 6.59 -7.15
N ASN A 35 -7.59 7.53 -6.21
CA ASN A 35 -6.69 8.65 -6.43
C ASN A 35 -5.24 8.16 -6.26
N ILE A 36 -4.58 7.92 -7.40
CA ILE A 36 -3.21 7.42 -7.43
C ILE A 36 -2.20 8.40 -6.83
N ASP A 37 -2.44 9.71 -6.91
CA ASP A 37 -1.57 10.72 -6.34
C ASP A 37 -1.61 10.66 -4.82
N LYS A 38 -2.79 10.46 -4.22
CA LYS A 38 -2.93 10.30 -2.76
C LYS A 38 -2.32 8.98 -2.28
N PHE A 39 -2.51 7.90 -3.05
CA PHE A 39 -1.87 6.61 -2.78
C PHE A 39 -0.33 6.75 -2.78
N ASN A 40 0.25 7.30 -3.84
CA ASN A 40 1.70 7.49 -3.97
C ASN A 40 2.25 8.47 -2.93
N SER A 41 1.52 9.54 -2.63
CA SER A 41 1.90 10.49 -1.58
C SER A 41 1.96 9.82 -0.21
N ALA A 42 1.10 8.85 0.07
CA ALA A 42 1.10 8.12 1.33
C ALA A 42 2.28 7.13 1.45
N LEU A 43 2.83 6.67 0.31
CA LEU A 43 4.02 5.80 0.29
C LEU A 43 5.35 6.60 0.28
N ARG A 44 5.30 7.93 0.21
CA ARG A 44 6.51 8.74 0.11
C ARG A 44 7.22 8.84 1.45
N GLY A 45 8.44 8.31 1.54
CA GLY A 45 9.26 8.40 2.76
C GLY A 45 8.92 7.34 3.82
N ILE A 46 8.18 6.30 3.45
CA ILE A 46 7.97 5.14 4.31
C ILE A 46 9.25 4.31 4.46
N THR A 47 9.30 3.48 5.48
CA THR A 47 10.34 2.46 5.62
C THR A 47 10.00 1.27 4.71
N CYS A 48 10.99 0.79 3.95
CA CYS A 48 10.86 -0.40 3.11
C CYS A 48 12.04 -1.36 3.37
N MET A 49 11.91 -2.60 2.88
CA MET A 49 12.96 -3.62 2.97
C MET A 49 13.50 -3.94 1.57
N MET A 50 14.78 -4.27 1.47
CA MET A 50 15.37 -4.86 0.26
C MET A 50 15.47 -6.38 0.44
N ILE A 51 14.80 -7.15 -0.41
CA ILE A 51 14.86 -8.62 -0.42
C ILE A 51 15.11 -9.07 -1.86
N ASN A 52 16.17 -9.86 -2.11
CA ASN A 52 16.52 -10.36 -3.46
C ASN A 52 16.54 -9.26 -4.53
N ASP A 53 17.17 -8.13 -4.22
CA ASP A 53 17.26 -6.93 -5.08
C ASP A 53 15.91 -6.28 -5.45
N GLU A 54 14.83 -6.61 -4.73
CA GLU A 54 13.52 -5.98 -4.85
C GLU A 54 13.19 -5.16 -3.59
N ILE A 55 12.57 -4.00 -3.82
CA ILE A 55 11.97 -3.20 -2.74
C ILE A 55 10.65 -3.85 -2.34
N VAL A 56 10.50 -4.12 -1.04
CA VAL A 56 9.31 -4.68 -0.41
C VAL A 56 8.69 -3.64 0.52
N ILE A 57 7.44 -3.28 0.23
CA ILE A 57 6.64 -2.33 1.01
C ILE A 57 5.70 -3.10 1.94
N TYR A 58 5.71 -2.77 3.24
CA TYR A 58 4.94 -3.52 4.23
C TYR A 58 3.43 -3.43 4.00
N HIS A 59 2.72 -4.48 4.39
CA HIS A 59 1.25 -4.58 4.29
C HIS A 59 0.53 -3.39 4.93
N CYS A 60 1.00 -2.91 6.08
CA CYS A 60 0.39 -1.78 6.78
C CYS A 60 0.49 -0.47 5.99
N ASP A 61 1.59 -0.24 5.28
CA ASP A 61 1.77 0.96 4.45
C ASP A 61 0.88 0.91 3.22
N ILE A 62 0.73 -0.28 2.61
CA ILE A 62 -0.22 -0.48 1.51
C ILE A 62 -1.67 -0.30 1.98
N ASP A 63 -2.05 -0.81 3.16
CA ASP A 63 -3.39 -0.59 3.75
C ASP A 63 -3.67 0.91 3.97
N LYS A 64 -2.72 1.63 4.60
CA LYS A 64 -2.79 3.08 4.81
C LYS A 64 -2.86 3.85 3.47
N ALA A 65 -2.03 3.50 2.50
CA ALA A 65 -1.99 4.16 1.20
C ALA A 65 -3.28 3.94 0.39
N LEU A 66 -3.84 2.73 0.41
CA LEU A 66 -5.15 2.45 -0.20
C LEU A 66 -6.25 3.28 0.45
N CYS A 67 -6.26 3.39 1.78
CA CYS A 67 -7.21 4.24 2.49
C CYS A 67 -7.11 5.70 2.01
N CYS A 68 -5.89 6.26 1.93
CA CYS A 68 -5.68 7.62 1.43
C CYS A 68 -6.11 7.81 -0.02
N GLY A 69 -5.81 6.83 -0.88
CA GLY A 69 -6.19 6.84 -2.29
C GLY A 69 -7.71 6.78 -2.51
N ILE A 70 -8.41 5.93 -1.73
CA ILE A 70 -9.87 5.75 -1.84
C ILE A 70 -10.62 6.93 -1.23
N GLU A 71 -10.17 7.44 -0.08
CA GLU A 71 -10.79 8.57 0.62
C GLU A 71 -10.38 9.92 0.02
N ASN A 72 -9.46 9.93 -0.95
CA ASN A 72 -8.92 11.13 -1.58
C ASN A 72 -8.36 12.14 -0.55
N ARG A 73 -7.64 11.64 0.45
CA ARG A 73 -7.08 12.46 1.54
C ARG A 73 -5.58 12.26 1.70
N ASN A 74 -4.93 13.17 2.42
CA ASN A 74 -3.55 13.01 2.84
C ASN A 74 -3.47 12.16 4.11
N LEU A 75 -2.31 11.54 4.34
CA LEU A 75 -1.93 11.08 5.67
C LEU A 75 -1.81 12.29 6.61
N SER A 76 -2.41 12.16 7.78
CA SER A 76 -2.22 13.07 8.88
C SER A 76 -0.86 12.81 9.52
N SER A 77 -0.24 13.82 10.12
CA SER A 77 1.13 13.69 10.67
C SER A 77 1.27 12.57 11.71
N TRP A 78 0.22 12.29 12.49
CA TRP A 78 0.19 11.22 13.50
C TRP A 78 -0.12 9.83 12.94
N GLU A 79 -0.43 9.69 11.65
CA GLU A 79 -0.66 8.39 11.01
C GLU A 79 0.65 7.78 10.45
N TRP A 80 1.74 8.56 10.44
CA TRP A 80 3.05 8.13 9.95
C TRP A 80 3.77 7.17 10.90
N ASP A 81 3.43 7.18 12.19
CA ASP A 81 3.91 6.24 13.22
C ASP A 81 2.81 5.26 13.63
#